data_AF-A0A436WP60-F1
#
_entry.id   AF-A0A436WP60-F1
#
_cell.length_a   1.000
_cell.length_b   1.000
_cell.length_c   1.000
_cell.angle_alpha   90.00
_cell.angle_beta   90.00
_cell.angle_gamma   90.00
#
_symmetry.space_group_name_H-M   'P 1'
#
loop_
_entity.id
_entity.type
_entity.pdbx_description
1 polymer ?
#
loop_
_entity_poly.entity_id
_entity_poly.type
_entity_poly.pdbx_seq_one_letter_code
_entity_poly.pdbx_strand_id
1 'polypeptide(L)' 'MTSKEAHNKLLELCSRQSNELNDYLIEIQSQVTSAEFSSLRLMVGLILGNGFMPAFEEIGQKFPELKSGWMR' A
#
# COMPACT_ATOMS: atom_id res chain seq x y z
N MET A 1 6.28 -22.65 8.18
CA MET A 1 5.49 -21.50 7.74
C MET A 1 4.02 -21.90 7.70
N THR A 2 3.18 -21.23 8.48
CA THR A 2 1.72 -21.43 8.52
C THR A 2 1.04 -20.58 7.44
N SER A 3 -0.22 -20.90 7.13
CA SER A 3 -1.03 -20.08 6.22
C SER A 3 -1.11 -18.62 6.70
N LYS A 4 -1.31 -18.40 8.00
CA LYS A 4 -1.34 -17.06 8.61
C LYS A 4 -0.01 -16.32 8.44
N GLU A 5 1.12 -16.97 8.71
CA GLU A 5 2.45 -16.38 8.53
C GLU A 5 2.70 -15.94 7.08
N ALA A 6 2.26 -16.74 6.10
CA ALA A 6 2.38 -16.39 4.69
C ALA A 6 1.54 -15.15 4.31
N HIS A 7 0.30 -15.04 4.81
CA HIS A 7 -0.55 -13.87 4.52
C HIS A 7 -0.05 -12.62 5.27
N ASN A 8 0.43 -12.77 6.50
CA ASN A 8 1.08 -11.68 7.22
C ASN A 8 2.32 -11.18 6.45
N LYS A 9 3.11 -12.10 5.88
CA LYS A 9 4.27 -11.70 5.08
C LYS A 9 3.87 -10.91 3.83
N LEU A 10 2.77 -11.30 3.18
CA LEU A 10 2.23 -10.56 2.05
C LEU A 10 1.76 -9.14 2.46
N LEU A 11 1.08 -9.01 3.60
CA LEU A 11 0.69 -7.69 4.14
C LEU A 11 1.91 -6.78 4.37
N GLU A 12 2.97 -7.30 4.99
CA GLU A 12 4.20 -6.55 5.22
C GLU A 12 4.83 -6.05 3.90
N LEU A 13 4.83 -6.89 2.86
CA LEU A 13 5.39 -6.53 1.56
C LEU A 13 4.60 -5.42 0.88
N CYS A 14 3.27 -5.52 0.88
CA CYS A 14 2.38 -4.49 0.36
C CYS A 14 2.49 -3.18 1.16
N SER A 15 2.56 -3.25 2.49
CA SER A 15 2.77 -2.07 3.35
C SER A 15 4.09 -1.37 3.03
N ARG A 16 5.19 -2.13 2.89
CA ARG A 16 6.49 -1.57 2.51
C ARG A 16 6.45 -0.88 1.15
N GLN A 17 5.86 -1.52 0.14
CA GLN A 17 5.71 -0.92 -1.20
C GLN A 17 4.82 0.34 -1.16
N SER A 18 3.78 0.35 -0.33
CA SER A 18 2.95 1.54 -0.15
C SER A 18 3.74 2.72 0.42
N ASN A 19 4.64 2.44 1.37
CA ASN A 19 5.52 3.45 1.93
C ASN A 19 6.54 3.93 0.89
N GLU A 20 7.18 3.02 0.14
CA GLU A 20 8.11 3.37 -0.93
C GLU A 20 7.47 4.28 -2.00
N LEU A 21 6.21 4.01 -2.38
CA LEU A 21 5.47 4.85 -3.32
C LEU A 21 5.12 6.22 -2.74
N ASN A 22 4.76 6.30 -1.45
CA ASN A 22 4.49 7.57 -0.77
C ASN A 22 5.78 8.40 -0.61
N ASP A 23 6.89 7.77 -0.25
CA ASP A 23 8.20 8.40 -0.12
C ASP A 23 8.64 8.99 -1.46
N TYR A 24 8.45 8.24 -2.56
CA TYR A 24 8.70 8.75 -3.91
C TYR A 24 7.87 9.99 -4.25
N LEU A 25 6.58 10.02 -3.89
CA LEU A 25 5.75 11.21 -4.09
C LEU A 25 6.28 12.41 -3.28
N ILE A 26 6.72 12.19 -2.05
CA ILE A 26 7.31 13.26 -1.23
C ILE A 26 8.60 13.79 -1.88
N GLU A 27 9.47 12.88 -2.33
CA GLU A 27 10.75 13.23 -2.96
C GLU A 27 10.56 14.06 -4.25
N ILE A 28 9.61 13.66 -5.09
CA ILE A 28 9.44 14.26 -6.42
C ILE A 28 8.61 15.55 -6.40
N GLN A 29 7.85 15.83 -5.32
CA GLN A 29 6.89 16.94 -5.26
C GLN A 29 7.49 18.31 -5.60
N SER A 30 8.75 18.56 -5.23
CA SER A 30 9.44 19.83 -5.49
C SER A 30 10.18 19.86 -6.83
N GLN A 31 10.25 18.73 -7.54
CA GLN A 31 11.04 18.55 -8.76
C GLN A 31 10.21 18.59 -10.05
N VAL A 32 8.88 18.49 -9.93
CA VAL A 32 7.94 18.47 -11.07
C VAL A 32 6.88 19.56 -10.94
N THR A 33 6.16 19.83 -12.02
CA THR A 33 5.03 20.76 -11.98
C THR A 33 3.86 20.19 -11.16
N SER A 34 2.96 21.07 -10.70
CA SER A 34 1.75 20.66 -9.99
C SER A 34 0.86 19.69 -10.81
N ALA A 35 0.82 19.85 -12.14
CA ALA A 35 0.05 18.98 -13.02
C ALA A 35 0.67 17.57 -13.11
N GLU A 36 1.99 17.49 -13.29
CA GLU A 36 2.72 16.22 -13.30
C GLU A 36 2.62 15.51 -11.96
N PHE A 37 2.81 16.24 -10.85
CA PHE A 37 2.65 15.69 -9.51
C PHE A 37 1.24 15.15 -9.27
N SER A 38 0.20 15.87 -9.71
CA SER A 38 -1.18 15.42 -9.60
C SER A 38 -1.44 14.14 -10.38
N SER A 39 -0.84 14.01 -11.57
CA SER A 39 -0.93 12.79 -12.38
C SER A 39 -0.22 11.60 -11.69
N LEU A 40 0.99 11.81 -11.17
CA LEU A 40 1.74 10.79 -10.43
C LEU A 40 0.96 10.32 -9.19
N ARG A 41 0.45 11.26 -8.40
CA ARG A 41 -0.35 10.97 -7.20
C ARG A 41 -1.61 10.18 -7.54
N LEU A 42 -2.27 10.49 -8.66
CA LEU A 42 -3.43 9.71 -9.13
C LEU A 42 -3.03 8.27 -9.46
N MET A 43 -1.92 8.06 -10.19
CA MET A 43 -1.44 6.73 -10.53
C MET A 43 -1.07 5.91 -9.28
N VAL A 44 -0.38 6.51 -8.31
CA VAL A 44 -0.09 5.85 -7.02
C VAL A 44 -1.39 5.49 -6.30
N GLY A 45 -2.36 6.41 -6.25
CA GLY A 45 -3.68 6.15 -5.67
C GLY A 45 -4.40 4.96 -6.32
N LEU A 46 -4.30 4.81 -7.65
CA LEU A 46 -4.87 3.66 -8.37
C LEU A 46 -4.15 2.35 -8.04
N ILE A 47 -2.82 2.35 -7.92
CA ILE A 47 -2.04 1.16 -7.53
C ILE A 47 -2.46 0.70 -6.13
N LEU A 48 -2.47 1.62 -5.16
CA LEU A 48 -2.82 1.30 -3.77
C LEU A 48 -4.29 0.89 -3.64
N GLY A 49 -5.19 1.65 -4.28
CA GLY A 49 -6.64 1.45 -4.17
C GLY A 49 -7.15 0.20 -4.88
N ASN A 50 -6.60 -0.17 -6.03
CA ASN A 50 -7.06 -1.34 -6.79
C ASN A 50 -6.22 -2.59 -6.55
N GLY A 51 -4.96 -2.45 -6.14
CA GLY A 51 -4.07 -3.56 -5.85
C GLY A 51 -4.07 -3.95 -4.37
N PHE A 52 -3.74 -3.00 -3.49
CA PHE A 52 -3.39 -3.32 -2.10
C PHE A 52 -4.62 -3.38 -1.20
N MET A 53 -5.54 -2.42 -1.34
CA MET A 53 -6.75 -2.39 -0.51
C MET A 53 -7.60 -3.66 -0.62
N PRO A 54 -7.91 -4.20 -1.82
CA PRO A 54 -8.67 -5.44 -1.93
C PRO A 54 -7.93 -6.64 -1.33
N ALA A 55 -6.60 -6.70 -1.51
CA ALA A 55 -5.79 -7.74 -0.89
C ALA A 55 -5.81 -7.66 0.64
N PHE A 56 -5.78 -6.46 1.21
CA PHE A 56 -5.88 -6.25 2.65
C PHE A 56 -7.23 -6.73 3.16
N GLU A 57 -8.32 -6.27 2.54
CA GLU A 57 -9.67 -6.67 2.90
C GLU A 57 -9.86 -8.19 2.91
N GLU A 58 -9.45 -8.87 1.83
CA GLU A 58 -9.51 -10.34 1.70
C GLU A 58 -8.74 -11.03 2.83
N ILE A 59 -7.50 -10.59 3.09
CA ILE A 59 -6.67 -11.16 4.16
C ILE A 59 -7.31 -10.94 5.53
N GLY A 60 -7.90 -9.79 5.80
CA GLY A 60 -8.52 -9.49 7.10
C GLY A 60 -9.88 -10.16 7.28
N GLN A 61 -10.61 -10.46 6.22
CA GLN A 61 -11.77 -11.33 6.33
C GLN A 61 -11.36 -12.75 6.75
N LYS A 62 -10.24 -13.24 6.20
CA LYS A 62 -9.69 -14.58 6.49
C LYS A 62 -8.96 -14.68 7.84
N PHE A 63 -8.27 -13.62 8.24
CA PHE A 63 -7.48 -13.52 9.49
C PHE A 63 -7.76 -12.18 10.19
N PRO A 64 -8.91 -12.04 10.87
CA PRO A 64 -9.35 -10.77 11.48
C PRO A 64 -8.34 -10.15 12.46
N GLU A 65 -7.55 -10.98 13.14
CA GLU A 65 -6.53 -10.53 14.08
C GLU A 65 -5.39 -9.76 13.42
N LEU A 66 -5.18 -9.94 12.12
CA LEU A 66 -4.18 -9.19 11.34
C LEU A 66 -4.64 -7.76 11.02
N LYS A 67 -5.94 -7.43 11.14
CA LYS A 67 -6.49 -6.09 10.84
C LYS A 67 -5.88 -4.97 11.68
N SER A 68 -5.54 -5.27 12.93
CA SER A 68 -5.00 -4.29 13.88
C SER A 68 -3.61 -3.75 13.52
N GLY A 69 -2.91 -4.38 12.56
CA GLY A 69 -1.59 -3.99 12.09
C GLY A 69 -1.56 -3.18 10.78
N TRP A 70 -2.71 -2.92 10.15
CA TRP A 70 -2.75 -2.34 8.78
C TRP A 70 -2.48 -0.84 8.70
N MET A 71 -2.74 -0.10 9.79
CA MET A 71 -2.63 1.36 9.87
C MET A 71 -1.62 1.79 10.94
N ARG A 72 -0.53 1.05 11.10
CA ARG A 72 0.61 1.48 11.93
C ARG A 72 1.72 2.05 11.08
#